data_AF-A0A6M3ZZ25-F1
#
_entry.id   AF-A0A6M3ZZ25-F1
#
_cell.length_a   1.000
_cell.length_b   1.000
_cell.length_c   1.000
_cell.angle_alpha   90.00
_cell.angle_beta   90.00
_cell.angle_gamma   90.00
#
_symmetry.space_group_name_H-M   'P 1'
#
loop_
_entity.id
_entity.type
_entity.pdbx_description
1 polymer ?
#
loop_
_entity_poly.entity_id
_entity_poly.type
_entity_poly.pdbx_seq_one_letter_code
_entity_poly.pdbx_strand_id
1 'polypeptide(L)'
;MCCALNACSRESVVLQEKELEKIRESYDLRTDDHPQYAFVYADGSKCCTAPPQQPVYLLNLMLYGPLELVFSEEINALFKKKFVLQIDNSSLIESGDKHFFVMTISAPADQRDAAPRCITGKPEQKAYLLAVSGGKVDIVHENMLGCDTAYEPLLLGRPLGYEVSHVGEPVEFLRLRDGNVIHQIKPVE
;
A
#
# COMPACT_ATOMS: atom_id res chain seq x y z
N MET A 1 19.83 39.26 12.72
CA MET A 1 20.11 38.33 11.61
C MET A 1 19.03 37.25 11.69
N CYS A 2 18.08 37.29 10.77
CA CYS A 2 16.84 36.50 10.80
C CYS A 2 17.09 35.07 10.32
N CYS A 3 16.67 34.08 11.10
CA CYS A 3 16.36 32.73 10.61
C CYS A 3 14.99 32.34 11.16
N ALA A 4 13.94 32.80 10.49
CA ALA A 4 12.71 32.04 10.40
C ALA A 4 12.80 31.23 9.11
N LEU A 5 12.36 29.97 9.13
CA LEU A 5 11.53 29.35 8.09
C LEU A 5 11.24 27.89 8.49
N ASN A 6 10.12 27.74 9.19
CA ASN A 6 9.08 26.78 8.85
C ASN A 6 9.50 25.32 8.67
N ALA A 7 9.58 24.58 9.77
CA ALA A 7 8.97 23.26 9.81
C ALA A 7 7.45 23.47 9.74
N CYS A 8 6.89 23.68 8.54
CA CYS A 8 5.45 23.69 8.36
C CYS A 8 4.95 22.29 8.69
N SER A 9 4.39 22.11 9.89
CA SER A 9 3.45 21.03 10.15
C SER A 9 2.35 21.18 9.09
N ARG A 10 2.35 20.27 8.12
CA ARG A 10 1.30 20.20 7.11
C ARG A 10 -0.02 20.06 7.86
N GLU A 11 -1.00 20.92 7.57
CA GLU A 11 -2.31 20.81 8.21
C GLU A 11 -2.88 19.42 7.95
N SER A 12 -3.37 18.78 9.02
CA SER A 12 -4.06 17.50 8.96
C SER A 12 -5.27 17.65 8.04
N VAL A 13 -5.36 16.83 7.00
CA VAL A 13 -6.51 16.82 6.11
C VAL A 13 -7.55 15.87 6.69
N VAL A 14 -8.72 16.40 7.09
CA VAL A 14 -9.78 15.62 7.72
C VAL A 14 -11.00 15.60 6.80
N LEU A 15 -11.44 14.40 6.42
CA LEU A 15 -12.69 14.19 5.69
C LEU A 15 -13.84 13.97 6.67
N GLN A 16 -14.98 14.61 6.42
CA GLN A 16 -16.17 14.44 7.23
C GLN A 16 -16.91 13.16 6.84
N GLU A 17 -17.70 12.59 7.75
CA GLU A 17 -18.41 11.32 7.51
C GLU A 17 -19.27 11.33 6.24
N LYS A 18 -19.96 12.44 5.97
CA LYS A 18 -20.78 12.60 4.76
C LYS A 18 -19.97 12.54 3.45
N GLU A 19 -18.70 12.93 3.49
CA GLU A 19 -17.79 12.83 2.35
C GLU A 19 -17.29 11.39 2.22
N LEU A 20 -16.93 10.77 3.34
CA LEU A 20 -16.50 9.37 3.39
C LEU A 20 -17.59 8.41 2.89
N GLU A 21 -18.86 8.61 3.24
CA GLU A 21 -19.99 7.83 2.73
C GLU A 21 -20.01 7.80 1.20
N LYS A 22 -19.90 8.97 0.55
CA LYS A 22 -19.86 9.08 -0.91
C LYS A 22 -18.63 8.41 -1.52
N ILE A 23 -17.49 8.50 -0.83
CA ILE A 23 -16.26 7.86 -1.29
C ILE A 23 -16.46 6.35 -1.22
N ARG A 24 -16.95 5.80 -0.10
CA ARG A 24 -17.22 4.36 0.09
C ARG A 24 -18.17 3.80 -0.97
N GLU A 25 -19.20 4.54 -1.37
CA GLU A 25 -20.10 4.15 -2.48
C GLU A 25 -19.38 3.97 -3.83
N SER A 26 -18.24 4.63 -4.03
CA SER A 26 -17.45 4.53 -5.27
C SER A 26 -16.45 3.37 -5.30
N TYR A 27 -16.28 2.66 -4.18
CA TYR A 27 -15.42 1.49 -4.06
C TYR A 27 -16.26 0.24 -3.84
N ASP A 28 -15.90 -0.85 -4.52
CA ASP A 28 -16.43 -2.17 -4.19
C ASP A 28 -15.72 -2.63 -2.90
N LEU A 29 -16.38 -2.36 -1.76
CA LEU A 29 -15.79 -2.62 -0.46
C LEU A 29 -15.87 -4.10 -0.14
N ARG A 30 -14.73 -4.74 0.11
CA ARG A 30 -14.74 -6.13 0.61
C ARG A 30 -15.29 -6.14 2.03
N THR A 31 -16.40 -6.87 2.22
CA THR A 31 -17.07 -7.04 3.53
C THR A 31 -16.38 -8.06 4.43
N ASP A 32 -15.38 -8.75 3.92
CA ASP A 32 -14.70 -9.85 4.61
C ASP A 32 -13.72 -9.28 5.64
N ASP A 33 -14.21 -8.70 6.74
CA ASP A 33 -13.54 -8.27 7.99
C ASP A 33 -12.19 -7.49 7.92
N HIS A 34 -11.68 -7.15 6.74
CA HIS A 34 -10.37 -6.51 6.56
C HIS A 34 -10.53 -5.04 6.15
N PRO A 35 -9.87 -4.06 6.82
CA PRO A 35 -9.94 -2.67 6.46
C PRO A 35 -9.36 -2.42 5.07
N GLN A 36 -10.18 -1.83 4.22
CA GLN A 36 -9.78 -1.48 2.87
C GLN A 36 -9.05 -0.13 2.87
N TYR A 37 -7.86 -0.12 2.28
CA TYR A 37 -7.09 1.09 2.08
C TYR A 37 -7.19 1.57 0.63
N ALA A 38 -7.18 2.90 0.46
CA ALA A 38 -7.15 3.54 -0.83
C ALA A 38 -6.22 4.75 -0.84
N PHE A 39 -5.58 4.97 -1.99
CA PHE A 39 -4.95 6.25 -2.28
C PHE A 39 -6.02 7.24 -2.75
N VAL A 40 -6.01 8.43 -2.17
CA VAL A 40 -6.94 9.53 -2.48
C VAL A 40 -6.20 10.85 -2.51
N TYR A 41 -6.83 11.85 -3.12
CA TYR A 41 -6.41 13.23 -2.98
C TYR A 41 -7.01 13.88 -1.72
N ALA A 42 -6.61 15.11 -1.41
CA ALA A 42 -7.06 15.81 -0.20
C ALA A 42 -8.58 16.01 -0.12
N ASP A 43 -9.26 16.07 -1.26
CA ASP A 43 -10.71 16.17 -1.37
C ASP A 43 -11.42 14.79 -1.33
N GLY A 44 -10.67 13.72 -1.12
CA GLY A 44 -11.18 12.34 -1.10
C GLY A 44 -11.42 11.74 -2.49
N SER A 45 -11.16 12.47 -3.57
CA SER A 45 -11.28 11.92 -4.92
C SER A 45 -10.20 10.85 -5.20
N LYS A 46 -10.53 9.89 -6.06
CA LYS A 46 -9.68 8.72 -6.34
C LYS A 46 -8.34 9.12 -6.97
N CYS A 47 -7.27 8.53 -6.45
CA CYS A 47 -5.90 8.64 -6.97
C CYS A 47 -5.51 7.40 -7.80
N CYS A 48 -4.55 7.45 -8.74
CA CYS A 48 -4.09 8.61 -9.51
C CYS A 48 -3.68 8.15 -10.91
N THR A 49 -4.05 8.93 -11.91
CA THR A 49 -3.32 8.98 -13.18
C THR A 49 -1.83 9.27 -12.90
N ALA A 50 -0.92 8.59 -13.60
CA ALA A 50 0.52 8.76 -13.40
C ALA A 50 1.09 9.85 -14.33
N PRO A 51 1.84 10.87 -13.82
CA PRO A 51 2.06 11.20 -12.41
C PRO A 51 0.92 12.06 -11.83
N PRO A 52 0.67 11.98 -10.51
CA PRO A 52 -0.32 12.84 -9.87
C PRO A 52 0.12 14.30 -9.88
N GLN A 53 -0.86 15.19 -10.07
CA GLN A 53 -0.66 16.65 -10.07
C GLN A 53 -0.71 17.26 -8.67
N GLN A 54 -1.18 16.50 -7.70
CA GLN A 54 -1.38 16.95 -6.33
C GLN A 54 -0.99 15.84 -5.34
N PRO A 55 -0.70 16.19 -4.09
CA PRO A 55 -0.26 15.22 -3.09
C PRO A 55 -1.29 14.11 -2.85
N VAL A 56 -0.78 12.90 -2.68
CA VAL A 56 -1.57 11.70 -2.44
C VAL A 56 -1.58 11.37 -0.96
N TYR A 57 -2.73 10.94 -0.47
CA TYR A 57 -2.94 10.50 0.90
C TYR A 57 -3.48 9.08 0.91
N LEU A 58 -3.31 8.43 2.06
CA LEU A 58 -3.85 7.11 2.34
C LEU A 58 -5.12 7.25 3.20
N LEU A 59 -6.17 6.56 2.80
CA LEU A 59 -7.47 6.55 3.45
C LEU A 59 -7.84 5.11 3.85
N ASN A 60 -8.28 4.91 5.09
CA ASN A 60 -8.95 3.68 5.51
C ASN A 60 -10.45 3.83 5.30
N LEU A 61 -11.00 3.10 4.32
CA LEU A 61 -12.39 3.20 3.89
C LEU A 61 -13.37 2.56 4.88
N MET A 62 -12.91 1.74 5.82
CA MET A 62 -13.77 0.99 6.75
C MET A 62 -13.94 1.69 8.11
N LEU A 63 -13.19 2.76 8.39
CA LEU A 63 -13.34 3.54 9.61
C LEU A 63 -14.43 4.60 9.43
N TYR A 64 -15.27 4.76 10.46
CA TYR A 64 -16.37 5.74 10.51
C TYR A 64 -16.00 6.96 11.35
N GLY A 65 -16.67 8.07 11.07
CA GLY A 65 -16.48 9.37 11.71
C GLY A 65 -15.53 10.26 10.91
N PRO A 66 -15.28 11.50 11.38
CA PRO A 66 -14.28 12.36 10.76
C PRO A 66 -12.92 11.66 10.75
N LEU A 67 -12.34 11.51 9.57
CA LEU A 67 -11.12 10.73 9.40
C LEU A 67 -9.99 11.59 8.87
N GLU A 68 -8.87 11.56 9.59
CA GLU A 68 -7.64 12.17 9.14
C GLU A 68 -6.98 11.31 8.06
N LEU A 69 -6.68 11.95 6.94
CA LEU A 69 -5.95 11.35 5.83
C LEU A 69 -4.47 11.21 6.19
N VAL A 70 -3.90 10.04 5.93
CA VAL A 70 -2.51 9.75 6.25
C VAL A 70 -1.61 10.21 5.11
N PHE A 71 -0.66 11.11 5.40
CA PHE A 71 0.33 11.57 4.44
C PHE A 71 1.69 10.90 4.69
N SER A 72 2.36 10.48 3.60
CA SER A 72 3.76 10.02 3.64
C SER A 72 4.55 10.64 2.49
N GLU A 73 5.64 11.33 2.84
CA GLU A 73 6.57 11.92 1.87
C GLU A 73 7.22 10.85 1.00
N GLU A 74 7.56 9.71 1.60
CA GLU A 74 8.22 8.60 0.93
C GLU A 74 7.32 7.97 -0.14
N ILE A 75 6.06 7.68 0.19
CA ILE A 75 5.09 7.17 -0.78
C ILE A 75 4.84 8.20 -1.90
N ASN A 76 4.72 9.49 -1.55
CA ASN A 76 4.55 10.54 -2.56
C ASN A 76 5.76 10.69 -3.49
N ALA A 77 6.98 10.41 -3.01
CA ALA A 77 8.17 10.39 -3.85
C ALA A 77 8.15 9.24 -4.86
N LEU A 78 7.47 8.12 -4.55
CA LEU A 78 7.27 7.01 -5.49
C LEU A 78 6.29 7.39 -6.61
N PHE A 79 5.24 8.16 -6.32
CA PHE A 79 4.29 8.66 -7.32
C PHE A 79 4.89 9.65 -8.33
N LYS A 80 5.99 10.34 -7.98
CA LYS A 80 6.72 11.21 -8.93
C LYS A 80 7.41 10.42 -10.05
N LYS A 81 7.57 9.11 -9.89
CA LYS A 81 8.09 8.22 -10.93
C LYS A 81 6.94 7.90 -11.91
N LYS A 82 7.24 7.54 -13.16
CA LYS A 82 6.24 7.29 -14.24
C LYS A 82 5.39 6.02 -14.03
N PHE A 83 5.01 5.69 -12.81
CA PHE A 83 4.34 4.44 -12.45
C PHE A 83 3.07 4.69 -11.65
N VAL A 84 2.19 3.70 -11.66
CA VAL A 84 0.97 3.68 -10.86
C VAL A 84 1.26 2.84 -9.62
N LEU A 85 0.94 3.37 -8.43
CA LEU A 85 0.99 2.61 -7.19
C LEU A 85 -0.39 2.02 -6.91
N GLN A 86 -0.43 0.76 -6.50
CA GLN A 86 -1.66 0.05 -6.17
C GLN A 86 -1.51 -0.65 -4.83
N ILE A 87 -2.55 -0.56 -4.01
CA ILE A 87 -2.62 -1.27 -2.73
C ILE A 87 -3.21 -2.65 -3.00
N ASP A 88 -2.48 -3.69 -2.59
CA ASP A 88 -3.02 -5.04 -2.56
C ASP A 88 -3.81 -5.25 -1.27
N ASN A 89 -5.10 -4.91 -1.32
CA ASN A 89 -6.00 -5.08 -0.18
C ASN A 89 -6.24 -6.55 0.19
N SER A 90 -5.82 -7.53 -0.63
CA SER A 90 -5.88 -8.95 -0.27
C SER A 90 -4.71 -9.40 0.60
N SER A 91 -3.64 -8.60 0.63
CA SER A 91 -2.43 -8.84 1.44
C SER A 91 -2.49 -8.18 2.83
N LEU A 92 -3.67 -7.80 3.31
CA LEU A 92 -3.77 -7.15 4.61
C LEU A 92 -3.55 -8.14 5.76
N ILE A 93 -2.72 -7.73 6.71
CA ILE A 93 -2.53 -8.38 8.00
C ILE A 93 -2.76 -7.36 9.12
N GLU A 94 -3.62 -7.70 10.07
CA GLU A 94 -3.78 -6.93 11.30
C GLU A 94 -2.99 -7.56 12.46
N SER A 95 -2.26 -6.75 13.21
CA SER A 95 -1.54 -7.18 14.41
C SER A 95 -1.57 -6.09 15.46
N GLY A 96 -2.54 -6.17 16.38
CA GLY A 96 -2.75 -5.16 17.40
C GLY A 96 -3.30 -3.87 16.78
N ASP A 97 -2.57 -2.76 16.93
CA ASP A 97 -2.91 -1.45 16.36
C ASP A 97 -2.23 -1.18 15.00
N LYS A 98 -1.51 -2.19 14.48
CA LYS A 98 -0.74 -2.09 13.23
C LYS A 98 -1.37 -2.89 12.13
N HIS A 99 -1.49 -2.27 10.96
CA HIS A 99 -1.94 -2.91 9.73
C HIS A 99 -0.76 -3.01 8.76
N PHE A 100 -0.55 -4.19 8.16
CA PHE A 100 0.50 -4.43 7.19
C PHE A 100 -0.13 -4.83 5.86
N PHE A 101 0.31 -4.23 4.76
CA PHE A 101 -0.16 -4.60 3.43
C PHE A 101 0.89 -4.29 2.37
N VAL A 102 0.81 -5.03 1.28
CA VAL A 102 1.70 -4.89 0.13
C VAL A 102 1.17 -3.79 -0.79
N MET A 103 2.07 -2.94 -1.24
CA MET A 103 1.84 -1.98 -2.31
C MET A 103 2.67 -2.39 -3.53
N THR A 104 2.02 -2.56 -4.67
CA THR A 104 2.68 -2.92 -5.93
C THR A 104 2.85 -1.69 -6.83
N ILE A 105 3.88 -1.75 -7.67
CA ILE A 105 4.08 -0.79 -8.75
C ILE A 105 3.59 -1.42 -10.05
N SER A 106 2.77 -0.69 -10.82
CA SER A 106 2.35 -1.09 -12.16
C SER A 106 2.65 -0.03 -13.22
N ALA A 107 2.76 -0.48 -14.47
CA ALA A 107 2.86 0.40 -15.61
C ALA A 107 1.56 1.20 -15.81
N PRO A 108 1.64 2.47 -16.26
CA PRO A 108 0.49 3.25 -16.70
C PRO A 108 -0.37 2.50 -17.75
N ALA A 109 -1.68 2.77 -17.75
CA ALA A 109 -2.65 2.04 -18.58
C ALA A 109 -2.34 2.11 -20.09
N ASP A 110 -1.79 3.22 -20.57
CA ASP A 110 -1.35 3.45 -21.95
C ASP A 110 -0.11 2.63 -22.36
N GLN A 111 0.56 1.99 -21.41
CA GLN A 111 1.77 1.18 -21.62
C GLN A 111 1.58 -0.30 -21.28
N ARG A 112 0.38 -0.72 -20.87
CA ARG A 112 0.10 -2.10 -20.43
C ARG A 112 0.27 -3.13 -21.56
N ASP A 113 -0.20 -2.82 -22.77
CA ASP A 113 -0.10 -3.73 -23.92
C ASP A 113 1.35 -3.88 -24.45
N ALA A 114 2.21 -2.90 -24.18
CA ALA A 114 3.64 -2.95 -24.48
C ALA A 114 4.48 -3.64 -23.38
N ALA A 115 3.87 -3.98 -22.25
CA ALA A 115 4.50 -4.62 -21.11
C ALA A 115 4.05 -6.09 -20.88
N PRO A 116 4.02 -6.99 -21.90
CA PRO A 116 3.43 -8.31 -21.71
C PRO A 116 4.32 -9.33 -20.98
N ARG A 117 5.41 -8.94 -20.31
CA ARG A 117 6.27 -9.85 -19.53
C ARG A 117 6.88 -9.08 -18.36
N CYS A 118 6.83 -9.62 -17.16
CA CYS A 118 7.62 -9.09 -16.05
C CYS A 118 9.10 -9.12 -16.44
N ILE A 119 9.70 -7.96 -16.75
CA ILE A 119 11.11 -7.91 -17.16
C ILE A 119 11.98 -7.72 -15.91
N THR A 120 12.93 -8.63 -15.71
CA THR A 120 13.85 -8.62 -14.57
C THR A 120 14.53 -7.26 -14.38
N GLY A 121 14.45 -6.70 -13.18
CA GLY A 121 15.07 -5.43 -12.80
C GLY A 121 14.26 -4.19 -13.18
N LYS A 122 13.03 -4.34 -13.66
CA LYS A 122 12.14 -3.20 -13.93
C LYS A 122 11.32 -2.79 -12.70
N PRO A 123 10.86 -1.53 -12.63
CA PRO A 123 10.09 -1.03 -11.49
C PRO A 123 8.78 -1.76 -11.24
N GLU A 124 8.09 -2.29 -12.25
CA GLU A 124 6.87 -3.10 -12.12
C GLU A 124 7.08 -4.44 -11.39
N GLN A 125 8.33 -4.87 -11.23
CA GLN A 125 8.66 -6.03 -10.42
C GLN A 125 8.89 -5.70 -8.95
N LYS A 126 8.79 -4.42 -8.56
CA LYS A 126 8.96 -4.01 -7.16
C LYS A 126 7.60 -3.89 -6.48
N ALA A 127 7.57 -4.35 -5.25
CA ALA A 127 6.53 -4.09 -4.29
C ALA A 127 7.15 -3.64 -2.96
N TYR A 128 6.33 -3.03 -2.12
CA TYR A 128 6.72 -2.51 -0.82
C TYR A 128 5.80 -3.09 0.24
N LEU A 129 6.34 -3.40 1.41
CA LEU A 129 5.53 -3.64 2.60
C LEU A 129 5.29 -2.30 3.30
N LEU A 130 4.02 -1.95 3.46
CA LEU A 130 3.61 -0.79 4.23
C LEU A 130 3.13 -1.22 5.60
N ALA A 131 3.43 -0.41 6.61
CA ALA A 131 2.87 -0.52 7.95
C ALA A 131 2.12 0.76 8.29
N VAL A 132 0.87 0.62 8.73
CA VAL A 132 0.03 1.74 9.17
C VAL A 132 -0.27 1.61 10.65
N SER A 133 -0.05 2.68 11.41
CA SER A 133 -0.37 2.77 12.84
C SER A 133 -0.49 4.23 13.25
N GLY A 134 -1.49 4.55 14.09
CA GLY A 134 -1.62 5.87 14.72
C GLY A 134 -1.59 7.06 13.74
N GLY A 135 -2.23 6.92 12.58
CA GLY A 135 -2.28 7.99 11.56
C GLY A 135 -0.98 8.18 10.77
N LYS A 136 -0.05 7.22 10.84
CA LYS A 136 1.20 7.21 10.07
C LYS A 136 1.26 5.98 9.18
N VAL A 137 1.99 6.11 8.06
CA VAL A 137 2.33 5.01 7.18
C VAL A 137 3.83 5.03 6.89
N ASP A 138 4.48 3.89 7.14
CA ASP A 138 5.90 3.68 6.93
C ASP A 138 6.11 2.60 5.87
N ILE A 139 7.15 2.75 5.04
CA ILE A 139 7.67 1.67 4.20
C ILE A 139 8.60 0.83 5.07
N VAL A 140 8.17 -0.38 5.45
CA VAL A 140 8.97 -1.28 6.31
C VAL A 140 9.78 -2.29 5.52
N HIS A 141 9.50 -2.44 4.22
CA HIS A 141 10.35 -3.21 3.29
C HIS A 141 10.23 -2.71 1.85
N GLU A 142 11.35 -2.47 1.18
CA GLU A 142 11.39 -1.88 -0.18
C GLU A 142 11.59 -2.87 -1.32
N ASN A 143 12.03 -4.09 -1.02
CA ASN A 143 12.47 -5.06 -2.03
C ASN A 143 11.54 -6.29 -2.08
N MET A 144 10.23 -6.08 -2.02
CA MET A 144 9.29 -7.16 -2.30
C MET A 144 9.13 -7.34 -3.83
N LEU A 145 8.70 -8.52 -4.25
CA LEU A 145 8.44 -8.84 -5.65
C LEU A 145 7.02 -8.42 -6.05
N GLY A 146 6.86 -7.73 -7.16
CA GLY A 146 5.57 -7.21 -7.63
C GLY A 146 4.91 -8.14 -8.65
N CYS A 147 5.18 -7.88 -9.92
CA CYS A 147 4.67 -8.66 -11.06
C CYS A 147 4.81 -10.18 -10.87
N ASP A 148 3.81 -10.95 -11.34
CA ASP A 148 3.69 -12.42 -11.21
C ASP A 148 3.82 -12.97 -9.77
N THR A 149 3.66 -12.11 -8.76
CA THR A 149 3.73 -12.48 -7.34
C THR A 149 2.40 -12.16 -6.66
N ALA A 150 1.86 -13.13 -5.91
CA ALA A 150 0.73 -12.91 -5.03
C ALA A 150 1.14 -13.10 -3.57
N TYR A 151 0.50 -12.33 -2.68
CA TYR A 151 0.77 -12.31 -1.24
C TYR A 151 -0.51 -12.67 -0.49
N GLU A 152 -0.55 -13.87 0.08
CA GLU A 152 -1.68 -14.33 0.86
C GLU A 152 -1.37 -14.25 2.37
N PRO A 153 -2.17 -13.54 3.17
CA PRO A 153 -1.99 -13.46 4.62
C PRO A 153 -2.03 -14.84 5.30
N LEU A 154 -1.08 -15.09 6.20
CA LEU A 154 -1.11 -16.29 7.05
C LEU A 154 -2.05 -16.06 8.25
N LEU A 155 -3.33 -16.40 8.08
CA LEU A 155 -4.41 -16.02 9.01
C LEU A 155 -4.56 -16.88 10.28
N LEU A 156 -3.80 -17.97 10.48
CA LEU A 156 -4.08 -18.92 11.57
C LEU A 156 -2.83 -19.49 12.25
N GLY A 157 -2.59 -19.08 13.51
CA GLY A 157 -1.72 -19.76 14.48
C GLY A 157 -0.24 -19.90 14.12
N ARG A 158 0.22 -19.20 13.06
CA ARG A 158 1.60 -19.16 12.57
C ARG A 158 2.23 -17.80 12.91
N PRO A 159 3.58 -17.66 12.84
CA PRO A 159 4.19 -16.34 12.85
C PRO A 159 3.59 -15.47 11.74
N LEU A 160 3.31 -14.21 12.09
CA LEU A 160 2.79 -13.17 11.20
C LEU A 160 3.54 -13.17 9.87
N GLY A 161 2.85 -13.11 8.73
CA GLY A 161 3.52 -13.19 7.44
C GLY A 161 2.63 -13.53 6.27
N TYR A 162 3.28 -13.75 5.13
CA TYR A 162 2.67 -14.02 3.84
C TYR A 162 3.10 -15.39 3.31
N GLU A 163 2.15 -16.11 2.74
CA GLU A 163 2.43 -17.10 1.71
C GLU A 163 2.65 -16.34 0.40
N VAL A 164 3.75 -16.65 -0.30
CA VAL A 164 4.16 -15.97 -1.51
C VAL A 164 4.17 -16.97 -2.65
N SER A 165 3.29 -16.75 -3.62
CA SER A 165 3.19 -17.60 -4.80
C SER A 165 3.68 -16.85 -6.03
N HIS A 166 4.58 -17.46 -6.78
CA HIS A 166 5.08 -16.96 -8.05
C HIS A 166 4.60 -17.86 -9.20
N VAL A 167 4.34 -17.27 -10.37
CA VAL A 167 3.93 -18.05 -11.54
C VAL A 167 5.06 -18.99 -11.98
N GLY A 168 4.85 -20.30 -11.83
CA GLY A 168 5.78 -21.33 -12.29
C GLY A 168 6.94 -21.63 -11.34
N GLU A 169 6.98 -21.03 -10.15
CA GLU A 169 7.98 -21.33 -9.12
C GLU A 169 7.30 -21.91 -7.86
N PRO A 170 8.06 -22.57 -6.97
CA PRO A 170 7.53 -23.03 -5.69
C PRO A 170 7.03 -21.88 -4.81
N VAL A 171 6.07 -22.19 -3.95
CA VAL A 171 5.57 -21.25 -2.93
C VAL A 171 6.63 -21.02 -1.86
N GLU A 172 6.83 -19.75 -1.51
CA GLU A 172 7.74 -19.29 -0.46
C GLU A 172 6.95 -18.69 0.72
N PHE A 173 7.62 -18.49 1.86
CA PHE A 173 7.00 -17.84 3.02
C PHE A 173 7.81 -16.62 3.44
N LEU A 174 7.14 -15.49 3.62
CA LEU A 174 7.70 -14.29 4.23
C LEU A 174 7.15 -14.14 5.64
N ARG A 175 8.01 -14.15 6.65
CA ARG A 175 7.61 -13.89 8.04
C ARG A 175 7.89 -12.44 8.38
N LEU A 176 7.02 -11.86 9.20
CA LEU A 176 7.21 -10.55 9.79
C LEU A 176 7.60 -10.72 11.25
N ARG A 177 8.75 -10.14 11.63
CA ARG A 177 9.18 -10.03 13.02
C ARG A 177 9.42 -8.58 13.33
N ASP A 178 8.55 -7.99 14.16
CA ASP A 178 8.62 -6.59 14.53
C ASP A 178 8.62 -5.64 13.31
N GLY A 179 7.88 -6.01 12.25
CA GLY A 179 7.83 -5.30 10.97
C GLY A 179 8.97 -5.63 10.00
N ASN A 180 10.00 -6.37 10.42
CA ASN A 180 11.08 -6.82 9.55
C ASN A 180 10.69 -8.10 8.81
N VAL A 181 10.96 -8.14 7.49
CA VAL A 181 10.75 -9.31 6.66
C VAL A 181 11.87 -10.33 6.88
N ILE A 182 11.50 -11.55 7.24
CA ILE A 182 12.36 -12.72 7.35
C ILE A 182 11.91 -13.69 6.27
N HIS A 183 12.70 -13.82 5.21
CA HIS A 183 12.42 -14.76 4.13
C HIS A 183 12.71 -16.19 4.59
N GLN A 184 11.73 -17.07 4.40
CA GLN A 184 11.90 -18.50 4.60
C GLN A 184 11.34 -19.27 3.41
N ILE A 185 12.25 -19.81 2.61
CA ILE A 185 11.92 -20.85 1.64
C ILE A 185 11.67 -22.13 2.45
N LYS A 186 10.51 -22.78 2.30
CA LYS A 186 10.36 -24.16 2.81
C LYS A 186 11.41 -25.02 2.11
N PRO A 187 12.14 -25.92 2.80
CA PRO A 187 12.81 -26.99 2.09
C PRO A 187 11.72 -27.81 1.37
N VAL A 188 11.92 -28.06 0.08
CA VAL A 188 11.18 -29.10 -0.63
C VAL A 188 11.54 -30.41 0.07
N GLU A 189 10.54 -31.08 0.67
CA GLU A 189 10.68 -32.46 1.17
C GLU A 189 10.85 -33.44 0.02
#